data_AF-A0A2N2L7T0-F1
#
_entry.id   AF-A0A2N2L7T0-F1
#
_cell.length_a   1.000
_cell.length_b   1.000
_cell.length_c   1.000
_cell.angle_alpha   90.00
_cell.angle_beta   90.00
_cell.angle_gamma   90.00
#
_symmetry.space_group_name_H-M   'P 1'
#
loop_
_entity.id
_entity.type
_entity.pdbx_description
1 polymer ?
#
loop_
_entity_poly.entity_id
_entity_poly.type
_entity_poly.pdbx_seq_one_letter_code
_entity_poly.pdbx_strand_id
1 'polypeptide(L)'
;MHYWYNYIVKIVSSPKILLIGNNEIPDRAEYPSAHNYYLDFIYHFGLIALFPVLVLLTYTCTMIYRCRHKIYCSPGLTGLCCVTMFLLLIDNFLKVGLRQPYSGIFTFFLWGLLLSRLSALNTKGDSHQA
;
A
#
# COMPACT_ATOMS: atom_id res chain seq x y z
N MET A 1 -18.54 10.87 5.58
CA MET A 1 -18.68 9.77 6.56
C MET A 1 -19.69 8.70 6.13
N HIS A 2 -20.92 9.05 5.68
CA HIS A 2 -21.93 8.06 5.25
C HIS A 2 -21.52 7.18 4.06
N TYR A 3 -20.75 7.71 3.11
CA TYR A 3 -20.31 6.99 1.92
C TYR A 3 -19.44 5.76 2.22
N TRP A 4 -18.53 5.86 3.19
CA TRP A 4 -17.63 4.77 3.55
C TRP A 4 -18.38 3.61 4.19
N TYR A 5 -19.39 3.93 5.00
CA TYR A 5 -20.26 2.94 5.63
C TYR A 5 -21.03 2.11 4.59
N ASN A 6 -21.59 2.75 3.56
CA ASN A 6 -22.35 2.04 2.52
C ASN A 6 -21.47 1.07 1.70
N TYR A 7 -20.23 1.44 1.39
CA TYR A 7 -19.31 0.52 0.72
C TYR A 7 -18.88 -0.63 1.63
N ILE A 8 -18.55 -0.35 2.90
CA ILE A 8 -18.17 -1.40 3.87
C ILE A 8 -19.33 -2.38 4.08
N VAL A 9 -20.56 -1.89 4.23
CA VAL A 9 -21.75 -2.72 4.39
C VAL A 9 -21.97 -3.59 3.14
N LYS A 10 -21.81 -3.04 1.93
CA LYS A 10 -21.90 -3.82 0.66
C LYS A 10 -20.80 -4.86 0.50
N ILE A 11 -19.58 -4.55 0.93
CA ILE A 11 -18.44 -5.49 0.88
C ILE A 11 -18.65 -6.63 1.89
N VAL A 12 -19.10 -6.33 3.11
CA VAL A 12 -19.26 -7.32 4.19
C VAL A 12 -20.55 -8.14 4.05
N SER A 13 -21.54 -7.67 3.30
CA SER A 13 -22.83 -8.39 3.13
C SER A 13 -22.75 -9.64 2.26
N SER A 14 -21.67 -9.85 1.50
CA SER A 14 -21.43 -11.12 0.81
C SER A 14 -19.94 -11.50 0.80
N PRO A 15 -19.56 -12.67 1.34
CA PRO A 15 -18.19 -13.16 1.31
C PRO A 15 -17.62 -13.28 -0.11
N LYS A 16 -18.49 -13.55 -1.09
CA LYS A 16 -18.13 -13.61 -2.51
C LYS A 16 -17.69 -12.25 -3.04
N ILE A 17 -18.44 -11.18 -2.70
CA ILE A 17 -18.12 -9.80 -3.08
C ILE A 17 -16.84 -9.35 -2.38
N LEU A 18 -16.65 -9.72 -1.11
CA LEU A 18 -15.43 -9.41 -0.36
C LEU A 18 -14.18 -10.05 -0.98
N LEU A 19 -14.26 -11.30 -1.44
CA LEU A 19 -13.10 -12.04 -1.96
C LEU A 19 -12.81 -11.75 -3.43
N ILE A 20 -13.85 -11.65 -4.28
CA ILE A 20 -13.72 -11.59 -5.74
C ILE A 20 -14.00 -10.18 -6.29
N GLY A 21 -14.63 -9.31 -5.50
CA GLY A 21 -15.05 -7.97 -5.93
C GLY A 21 -16.48 -7.95 -6.47
N ASN A 22 -17.00 -6.74 -6.66
CA ASN A 22 -18.29 -6.48 -7.28
C ASN A 22 -18.09 -6.03 -8.73
N ASN A 23 -18.88 -6.60 -9.66
CA ASN A 23 -18.87 -6.20 -11.07
C ASN A 23 -19.73 -4.95 -11.34
N GLU A 24 -20.53 -4.50 -10.37
CA GLU A 24 -21.37 -3.32 -10.52
C GLU A 24 -20.57 -2.03 -10.33
N ILE A 25 -20.46 -1.26 -11.42
CA ILE A 25 -19.95 0.11 -11.39
C ILE A 25 -20.96 0.96 -10.61
N PRO A 26 -20.60 1.53 -9.44
CA PRO A 26 -21.50 2.39 -8.69
C PRO A 26 -21.87 3.60 -9.54
N ASP A 27 -23.14 4.02 -9.49
CA ASP A 27 -23.55 5.25 -10.16
C ASP A 27 -22.77 6.44 -9.56
N ARG A 28 -21.95 7.08 -10.41
CA ARG A 28 -21.04 8.14 -10.00
C ARG A 28 -21.77 9.43 -9.64
N ALA A 29 -23.06 9.53 -9.98
CA ALA A 29 -23.92 10.63 -9.58
C ALA A 29 -24.27 10.58 -8.07
N GLU A 30 -24.27 9.39 -7.46
CA GLU A 30 -24.67 9.19 -6.07
C GLU A 30 -23.45 8.97 -5.14
N TYR A 31 -22.34 8.41 -5.65
CA TYR A 31 -21.12 8.10 -4.89
C TYR A 31 -19.84 8.46 -5.68
N PRO A 32 -19.39 9.73 -5.67
CA PRO A 32 -18.42 10.22 -6.65
C PRO A 32 -17.01 9.61 -6.55
N SER A 33 -16.57 9.18 -5.36
CA SER A 33 -15.39 8.33 -5.17
C SER A 33 -15.21 8.01 -3.69
N ALA A 34 -14.95 6.75 -3.34
CA ALA A 34 -14.30 6.47 -2.07
C ALA A 34 -12.88 7.04 -2.19
N HIS A 35 -12.58 8.14 -1.51
CA HIS A 35 -11.28 8.81 -1.58
C HIS A 35 -10.13 7.96 -0.99
N ASN A 36 -10.30 6.65 -0.91
CA ASN A 36 -9.38 5.65 -0.38
C ASN A 36 -9.15 4.58 -1.44
N TYR A 37 -7.92 4.50 -1.92
CA TYR A 37 -7.50 3.54 -2.94
C TYR A 37 -7.80 2.10 -2.54
N TYR A 38 -7.52 1.73 -1.29
CA TYR A 38 -7.69 0.34 -0.83
C TYR A 38 -9.16 -0.09 -0.82
N LEU A 39 -10.05 0.82 -0.45
CA LEU A 39 -11.47 0.55 -0.38
C LEU A 39 -12.09 0.47 -1.79
N ASP A 40 -11.67 1.36 -2.69
CA ASP A 40 -12.01 1.30 -4.12
C ASP A 40 -11.49 0.01 -4.77
N PHE A 41 -10.27 -0.40 -4.41
CA PHE A 41 -9.61 -1.59 -4.95
C PHE A 41 -10.29 -2.88 -4.49
N ILE A 42 -10.61 -3.02 -3.20
CA ILE A 42 -11.34 -4.19 -2.66
C ILE A 42 -12.73 -4.27 -3.28
N TYR A 43 -13.42 -3.14 -3.45
CA TYR A 43 -14.75 -3.13 -4.04
C TYR A 43 -14.75 -3.66 -5.48
N HIS A 44 -13.76 -3.27 -6.30
CA HIS A 44 -13.73 -3.65 -7.73
C HIS A 44 -13.03 -4.99 -8.00
N PHE A 45 -11.98 -5.33 -7.26
CA PHE A 45 -11.11 -6.49 -7.56
C PHE A 45 -11.10 -7.55 -6.43
N GLY A 46 -11.74 -7.27 -5.31
CA GLY A 46 -11.76 -8.15 -4.15
C GLY A 46 -10.47 -8.14 -3.33
N LEU A 47 -10.53 -8.75 -2.15
CA LEU A 47 -9.42 -8.83 -1.22
C LEU A 47 -8.26 -9.70 -1.74
N ILE A 48 -8.56 -10.70 -2.58
CA ILE A 48 -7.54 -11.58 -3.17
C ILE A 48 -6.56 -10.79 -4.04
N ALA A 49 -7.07 -9.84 -4.84
CA ALA A 49 -6.22 -8.99 -5.66
C ALA A 49 -5.34 -8.05 -4.82
N LEU A 50 -5.79 -7.70 -3.60
CA LEU A 50 -5.03 -6.84 -2.69
C LEU A 50 -3.92 -7.62 -1.97
N PHE A 51 -4.02 -8.94 -1.91
CA PHE A 51 -3.11 -9.80 -1.18
C PHE A 51 -1.62 -9.61 -1.55
N PRO A 52 -1.21 -9.57 -2.83
CA PRO A 52 0.20 -9.34 -3.18
C PRO A 52 0.74 -8.00 -2.68
N VAL A 53 -0.09 -6.95 -2.70
CA VAL A 53 0.27 -5.61 -2.18
C VAL A 53 0.45 -5.66 -0.67
N LEU A 54 -0.42 -6.37 0.06
CA LEU A 54 -0.30 -6.56 1.51
C LEU A 54 0.95 -7.37 1.87
N VAL A 55 1.26 -8.43 1.13
CA VAL A 55 2.50 -9.21 1.33
C VAL A 55 3.73 -8.34 1.11
N LEU A 56 3.75 -7.53 0.05
CA LEU A 56 4.89 -6.64 -0.21
C LEU A 56 5.02 -5.56 0.86
N LEU A 57 3.90 -4.99 1.33
CA LEU A 57 3.88 -3.97 2.37
C LEU A 57 4.37 -4.52 3.70
N THR A 58 3.87 -5.69 4.12
CA THR A 58 4.29 -6.36 5.36
C THR A 58 5.77 -6.75 5.31
N TYR A 59 6.25 -7.24 4.17
CA TYR A 59 7.67 -7.52 3.96
C TYR A 59 8.53 -6.26 4.11
N THR A 60 8.10 -5.15 3.49
CA THR A 60 8.79 -3.85 3.57
C THR A 60 8.85 -3.34 5.00
N CYS A 61 7.73 -3.36 5.73
CA CYS A 61 7.67 -2.98 7.15
C CYS A 61 8.59 -3.84 8.01
N THR A 62 8.62 -5.15 7.76
CA THR A 62 9.50 -6.08 8.49
C THR A 62 10.98 -5.74 8.27
N MET A 63 11.38 -5.45 7.03
CA MET A 63 12.75 -5.05 6.72
C MET A 63 13.13 -3.71 7.33
N ILE A 64 12.23 -2.72 7.30
CA ILE A 64 12.44 -1.44 7.99
C ILE A 64 12.66 -1.66 9.49
N TYR A 65 11.81 -2.48 10.12
CA TYR A 65 11.91 -2.78 11.55
C TYR A 65 13.23 -3.48 11.90
N ARG A 66 13.65 -4.48 11.12
CA ARG A 66 14.91 -5.21 11.33
C ARG A 66 16.13 -4.31 11.12
N CYS A 67 16.10 -3.44 10.11
CA CYS A 67 17.22 -2.55 9.79
C CYS A 67 17.15 -1.17 10.48
N ARG A 68 16.20 -0.96 11.41
CA ARG A 68 15.90 0.36 12.00
C ARG A 68 17.13 1.12 12.49
N HIS A 69 18.04 0.44 13.18
CA HIS A 69 19.25 1.07 13.73
C HIS A 69 20.15 1.63 12.62
N LYS A 70 20.34 0.87 11.53
CA LYS A 70 21.12 1.31 10.37
C LYS A 70 20.42 2.41 9.58
N ILE A 71 19.09 2.40 9.53
CA ILE A 71 18.28 3.43 8.87
C ILE A 71 18.46 4.76 9.61
N TYR A 72 18.35 4.79 10.94
CA TYR A 72 18.50 6.01 11.74
C TYR A 72 19.91 6.63 11.62
N CYS A 73 20.94 5.82 11.41
CA CYS A 73 22.30 6.33 11.17
C CYS A 73 22.48 6.99 9.79
N SER A 74 21.53 6.81 8.86
CA SER A 74 21.61 7.37 7.50
C SER A 74 20.39 8.27 7.20
N PRO A 75 20.56 9.60 7.19
CA PRO A 75 19.45 10.53 6.98
C PRO A 75 18.75 10.34 5.63
N GLY A 76 19.51 9.96 4.57
CA GLY A 76 18.93 9.69 3.25
C GLY A 76 18.01 8.47 3.21
N LEU A 77 18.39 7.38 3.89
CA LEU A 77 17.56 6.17 4.02
C LEU A 77 16.32 6.43 4.87
N THR A 78 16.47 7.21 5.95
CA THR A 78 15.34 7.62 6.80
C THR A 78 14.34 8.43 5.98
N GLY A 79 14.80 9.42 5.21
CA GLY A 79 13.93 10.23 4.34
C GLY A 79 13.20 9.38 3.30
N LEU A 80 13.92 8.47 2.61
CA LEU A 80 13.32 7.56 1.64
C LEU A 80 12.25 6.65 2.28
N CYS A 81 12.53 6.12 3.47
CA CYS A 81 11.57 5.31 4.23
C CYS A 81 10.33 6.12 4.60
N CYS A 82 10.49 7.31 5.17
CA CYS A 82 9.39 8.17 5.58
C CYS A 82 8.50 8.57 4.39
N VAL A 83 9.09 9.04 3.29
CA VAL A 83 8.34 9.45 2.10
C VAL A 83 7.59 8.28 1.48
N THR A 84 8.24 7.12 1.34
CA THR A 84 7.61 5.92 0.76
C THR A 84 6.44 5.44 1.62
N MET A 85 6.62 5.37 2.94
CA MET A 85 5.56 4.94 3.86
C MET A 85 4.42 5.97 3.92
N PHE A 86 4.73 7.26 3.85
CA PHE A 86 3.72 8.31 3.75
C PHE A 86 2.87 8.17 2.48
N LEU A 87 3.51 7.96 1.32
CA LEU A 87 2.80 7.76 0.06
C LEU A 87 1.92 6.50 0.11
N LEU A 88 2.44 5.37 0.60
CA LEU A 88 1.71 4.11 0.64
C LEU A 88 0.56 4.11 1.65
N LEU A 89 0.74 4.70 2.84
CA LEU A 89 -0.24 4.60 3.93
C LEU A 89 -1.17 5.81 4.02
N ILE A 90 -0.66 7.02 3.80
CA ILE A 90 -1.42 8.26 4.03
C ILE A 90 -1.97 8.77 2.72
N ASP A 91 -1.13 8.94 1.69
CA ASP A 91 -1.59 9.47 0.40
C ASP A 91 -2.62 8.53 -0.24
N ASN A 92 -2.36 7.21 -0.26
CA ASN A 92 -3.32 6.24 -0.80
C ASN A 92 -4.58 6.02 0.04
N PHE A 93 -4.60 6.46 1.30
CA PHE A 93 -5.79 6.40 2.15
C PHE A 93 -6.69 7.63 1.99
N LEU A 94 -6.10 8.78 1.63
CA LEU A 94 -6.78 10.07 1.44
C LEU A 94 -7.06 10.39 -0.04
N LYS A 95 -6.31 9.79 -0.96
CA LYS A 95 -6.40 9.97 -2.40
C LYS A 95 -6.22 8.64 -3.11
N VAL A 96 -6.64 8.60 -4.36
CA VAL A 96 -6.50 7.41 -5.22
C VAL A 96 -5.18 7.48 -6.00
N GLY A 97 -4.07 7.73 -5.29
CA GLY A 97 -2.75 8.02 -5.87
C GLY A 97 -2.23 6.88 -6.76
N LEU A 98 -2.34 5.63 -6.30
CA LEU A 98 -1.93 4.44 -7.05
C LEU A 98 -2.76 4.15 -8.32
N ARG A 99 -3.95 4.76 -8.48
CA ARG A 99 -4.77 4.63 -9.70
C ARG A 99 -4.32 5.59 -10.79
N GLN A 100 -3.64 6.68 -10.43
CA GLN A 100 -3.12 7.64 -11.39
C GLN A 100 -1.79 7.11 -11.95
N PRO A 101 -1.62 7.07 -13.28
CA PRO A 101 -0.45 6.43 -13.89
C PRO A 101 0.87 7.07 -13.44
N TYR A 102 0.94 8.39 -13.36
CA TYR A 102 2.16 9.10 -12.97
C TYR A 102 2.51 8.94 -11.48
N SER A 103 1.52 9.12 -10.59
CA SER A 103 1.74 8.99 -9.14
C SER A 103 2.01 7.53 -8.74
N GLY A 104 1.33 6.58 -9.38
CA GLY A 104 1.55 5.15 -9.20
C GLY A 104 2.97 4.72 -9.59
N ILE A 105 3.42 5.06 -10.80
CA ILE A 105 4.78 4.71 -11.27
C ILE A 105 5.84 5.30 -10.33
N PHE A 106 5.68 6.57 -9.93
CA PHE A 106 6.60 7.22 -9.01
C PHE A 106 6.64 6.53 -7.64
N THR A 107 5.48 6.16 -7.08
CA THR A 107 5.38 5.47 -5.80
C THR A 107 6.03 4.09 -5.85
N PHE A 108 5.76 3.30 -6.90
CA PHE A 108 6.39 1.99 -7.10
C PHE A 108 7.90 2.09 -7.33
N PHE A 109 8.37 3.13 -8.02
CA PHE A 109 9.81 3.39 -8.19
C PHE A 109 10.49 3.65 -6.85
N LEU A 110 9.95 4.55 -6.02
CA LEU A 110 10.49 4.82 -4.69
C LEU A 110 10.44 3.58 -3.80
N TRP A 111 9.37 2.81 -3.88
CA TRP A 111 9.22 1.56 -3.13
C TRP A 111 10.27 0.52 -3.54
N GLY A 112 10.50 0.34 -4.84
CA GLY A 112 11.56 -0.54 -5.36
C GLY A 112 12.96 -0.08 -4.95
N LEU A 113 13.22 1.24 -4.99
CA LEU A 113 14.49 1.81 -4.54
C LEU A 113 14.71 1.55 -3.05
N LEU A 114 13.68 1.72 -2.21
CA LEU A 114 13.74 1.42 -0.78
C LEU A 114 14.06 -0.05 -0.53
N LEU A 115 13.35 -0.97 -1.20
CA LEU A 115 13.58 -2.41 -1.07
C LEU A 115 14.98 -2.82 -1.50
N SER A 116 15.51 -2.26 -2.59
CA SER A 116 16.88 -2.51 -3.04
C SER A 116 17.91 -2.08 -1.98
N ARG A 117 17.72 -0.89 -1.39
CA ARG A 117 18.60 -0.38 -0.33
C ARG A 117 18.51 -1.19 0.95
N LEU A 118 17.31 -1.59 1.37
CA LEU A 118 17.10 -2.44 2.54
C LEU A 118 17.70 -3.84 2.34
N SER A 119 17.54 -4.44 1.15
CA SER A 119 18.11 -5.75 0.83
C SER A 119 19.63 -5.72 0.89
N ALA A 120 20.27 -4.67 0.34
CA ALA A 120 21.71 -4.49 0.42
C ALA A 120 22.21 -4.32 1.87
N LEU A 121 21.43 -3.68 2.75
CA LEU A 121 21.76 -3.54 4.17
C LEU A 121 21.60 -4.84 4.96
N ASN A 122 20.65 -5.69 4.55
CA ASN A 122 20.42 -7.00 5.13
C ASN A 122 21.57 -7.95 4.78
N THR A 123 21.96 -8.06 3.50
CA THR A 123 23.09 -8.90 3.07
C THR A 123 24.41 -8.52 3.75
N LYS A 124 24.67 -7.23 3.96
CA LYS A 124 25.86 -6.76 4.70
C LYS A 124 25.81 -7.03 6.20
N GLY A 125 24.62 -7.27 6.77
CA GLY A 125 24.46 -7.65 8.17
C GLY A 125 24.90 -9.08 8.43
N ASP A 126 24.58 -9.98 7.49
CA ASP A 126 24.88 -11.40 7.60
C ASP A 126 26.38 -11.70 7.38
N SER A 127 27.08 -10.91 6.57
CA SER A 127 28.52 -11.08 6.29
C SER A 127 29.46 -10.69 7.44
N HIS A 128 28.96 -10.03 8.50
CA HIS A 128 29.75 -9.68 9.69
C HIS A 128 29.53 -10.64 10.86
N GLN A 129 28.75 -11.71 10.68
CA GLN A 129 28.49 -12.74 11.68
C GLN A 129 29.06 -14.13 11.30
N ALA A 130 29.84 -14.23 10.22
CA ALA A 130 30.53 -15.45 9.79
C ALA A 130 32.03 -15.38 10.07
#